data_AF-A0AA36MDR5-F1
#
_entry.id   AF-A0AA36MDR5-F1
#
_cell.length_a   1.000
_cell.length_b   1.000
_cell.length_c   1.000
_cell.angle_alpha   90.00
_cell.angle_beta   90.00
_cell.angle_gamma   90.00
#
_symmetry.space_group_name_H-M   'P 1'
#
loop_
_entity.id
_entity.type
_entity.pdbx_description
1 polymer ?
#
loop_
_entity_poly.entity_id
_entity_poly.type
_entity_poly.pdbx_seq_one_letter_code
_entity_poly.pdbx_strand_id
1 'polypeptide(L)'
;MQCILAIFCWWCAPSTKPPEEDIGNSPGYKLACKMIRKSINFSVDPCQDFYEFTCGNWVKQNPIPGHHISYSQWTKLGDKVEEELRGKNMNADTHNCNFAYFYV
;
A
#
# COMPACT_ATOMS: atom_id res chain seq x y z
N MET A 1 9.48 -54.24 12.47
CA MET A 1 8.60 -53.90 11.35
C MET A 1 7.44 -53.04 11.88
N GLN A 2 7.64 -51.74 12.08
CA GLN A 2 6.59 -50.80 12.50
C GLN A 2 7.09 -49.36 12.30
N CYS A 3 7.18 -48.89 11.05
CA CYS A 3 7.55 -47.50 10.73
C CYS A 3 6.77 -46.87 9.56
N ILE A 4 5.70 -47.49 9.05
CA ILE A 4 5.01 -47.01 7.82
C ILE A 4 3.70 -46.25 8.11
N LEU A 5 3.20 -46.25 9.36
CA LEU A 5 1.91 -45.64 9.70
C LEU A 5 1.94 -44.12 9.91
N ALA A 6 3.10 -43.46 9.86
CA ALA A 6 3.19 -42.00 10.05
C ALA A 6 2.85 -41.20 8.78
N ILE A 7 2.85 -41.81 7.60
CA ILE A 7 2.58 -41.12 6.32
C ILE A 7 1.08 -40.79 6.15
N PHE A 8 0.20 -41.56 6.78
CA PHE A 8 -1.25 -41.30 6.76
C PHE A 8 -1.74 -40.31 7.83
N CYS A 9 -0.90 -39.97 8.82
CA CYS A 9 -1.27 -38.96 9.83
C CYS A 9 -1.10 -37.52 9.34
N TRP A 10 -0.44 -37.28 8.20
CA TRP A 10 -0.33 -35.94 7.63
C TRP A 10 -1.60 -35.50 6.87
N TRP A 11 -2.45 -36.45 6.48
CA TRP A 11 -3.77 -36.16 5.90
C TRP A 11 -4.83 -35.83 6.95
N CYS A 12 -4.61 -36.21 8.21
CA CYS A 12 -5.50 -35.92 9.34
C CYS A 12 -4.91 -34.88 10.30
N ALA A 13 -3.91 -34.11 9.86
CA ALA A 13 -3.55 -32.89 10.58
C ALA A 13 -4.80 -31.99 10.58
N PRO A 14 -5.38 -31.66 11.74
CA PRO A 14 -6.42 -30.65 11.80
C PRO A 14 -5.86 -29.43 11.09
N SER A 15 -6.61 -28.85 10.15
CA SER A 15 -6.29 -27.52 9.63
C SER A 15 -6.33 -26.56 10.82
N THR A 16 -5.22 -26.41 11.53
CA THR A 16 -5.04 -25.28 12.43
C THR A 16 -5.09 -24.09 11.50
N LYS A 17 -6.22 -23.38 11.49
CA LYS A 17 -6.26 -22.05 10.90
C LYS A 17 -5.01 -21.32 11.43
N PRO A 18 -4.25 -20.60 10.58
CA PRO A 18 -3.20 -19.75 11.09
C PRO A 18 -3.78 -18.97 12.28
N PRO A 19 -3.03 -18.84 13.39
CA PRO A 19 -3.53 -18.13 14.56
C PRO A 19 -4.17 -16.85 14.06
N GLU A 20 -5.44 -16.63 14.43
CA GLU A 20 -6.24 -15.52 13.94
C GLU A 20 -5.41 -14.24 14.15
N GLU A 21 -4.86 -13.73 13.06
CA GLU A 21 -4.01 -12.56 13.11
C GLU A 21 -4.93 -11.41 13.48
N ASP A 22 -4.65 -10.73 14.58
CA ASP A 22 -5.37 -9.51 14.95
C ASP A 22 -5.02 -8.43 13.93
N ILE A 23 -5.79 -8.41 12.84
CA ILE A 23 -5.68 -7.47 11.72
C ILE A 23 -5.66 -6.04 12.28
N GLY A 24 -6.44 -5.78 13.35
CA GLY A 24 -6.55 -4.48 14.02
C GLY A 24 -5.27 -4.00 14.69
N ASN A 25 -4.31 -4.87 14.93
CA ASN A 25 -3.03 -4.52 15.53
C ASN A 25 -1.82 -4.64 14.60
N SER A 26 -2.02 -5.15 13.39
CA SER A 26 -0.96 -5.21 12.38
C SER A 26 -0.36 -3.81 12.11
N PRO A 27 0.96 -3.70 11.85
CA PRO A 27 1.58 -2.43 11.49
C PRO A 27 0.92 -1.76 10.28
N GLY A 28 0.50 -2.57 9.30
CA GLY A 28 -0.19 -2.10 8.10
C GLY A 28 -1.54 -1.45 8.42
N TYR A 29 -2.36 -2.07 9.26
CA TYR A 29 -3.64 -1.51 9.70
C TYR A 29 -3.44 -0.18 10.43
N LYS A 30 -2.50 -0.12 11.39
CA LYS A 30 -2.19 1.12 12.13
C LYS A 30 -1.77 2.25 11.20
N LEU A 31 -0.97 1.95 10.18
CA LEU A 31 -0.56 2.93 9.16
C LEU A 31 -1.75 3.38 8.32
N ALA A 32 -2.57 2.45 7.83
CA ALA A 32 -3.76 2.76 7.03
C ALA A 32 -4.76 3.62 7.81
N CYS A 33 -5.07 3.26 9.06
CA CYS A 33 -5.93 4.05 9.94
C CYS A 33 -5.40 5.46 10.15
N LYS A 34 -4.09 5.61 10.36
CA LYS A 34 -3.46 6.94 10.50
C LYS A 34 -3.62 7.77 9.22
N MET A 35 -3.49 7.16 8.04
CA MET A 35 -3.67 7.85 6.76
C MET A 35 -5.13 8.26 6.55
N ILE A 36 -6.08 7.34 6.74
CA ILE A 36 -7.52 7.60 6.59
C ILE A 36 -7.99 8.67 7.57
N ARG A 37 -7.61 8.56 8.85
CA ARG A 37 -8.02 9.51 9.90
C ARG A 37 -7.56 10.94 9.62
N LYS A 38 -6.43 11.13 8.94
CA LYS A 38 -5.95 12.48 8.55
C LYS A 38 -6.77 13.10 7.42
N SER A 39 -7.39 12.28 6.57
CA SER A 39 -8.20 12.72 5.44
C SER A 39 -9.64 13.06 5.82
N ILE A 40 -10.18 12.39 6.85
CA ILE A 40 -11.56 12.58 7.30
C ILE A 40 -11.76 13.94 7.98
N ASN A 41 -12.80 14.67 7.57
CA ASN A 41 -13.34 15.86 8.23
C ASN A 41 -14.56 15.48 9.09
N PHE A 42 -14.34 15.23 10.38
CA PHE A 42 -15.39 14.88 11.33
C PHE A 42 -16.41 15.99 11.64
N SER A 43 -16.24 17.19 11.09
CA SER A 43 -17.17 18.31 11.28
C SER A 43 -18.36 18.26 10.33
N VAL A 44 -18.34 17.35 9.35
CA VAL A 44 -19.38 17.22 8.32
C VAL A 44 -20.17 15.95 8.54
N ASP A 45 -21.49 16.03 8.37
CA ASP A 45 -22.36 14.86 8.45
C ASP A 45 -22.15 13.96 7.22
N PRO A 46 -21.73 12.69 7.38
CA PRO A 46 -21.55 11.76 6.26
C PRO A 46 -22.84 11.50 5.46
N CYS A 47 -24.01 11.69 6.07
CA CYS A 47 -25.30 11.54 5.38
C CYS A 47 -25.63 12.72 4.45
N GLN A 48 -24.97 13.86 4.63
CA GLN A 48 -25.18 15.07 3.81
C GLN A 48 -24.13 15.19 2.71
N ASP A 49 -22.85 15.04 3.05
CA ASP A 49 -21.74 15.09 2.10
C ASP A 49 -20.65 14.10 2.50
N PHE A 50 -20.78 12.87 1.99
CA PHE A 50 -19.80 11.82 2.25
C PHE A 50 -18.42 12.12 1.67
N TYR A 51 -18.35 12.92 0.59
CA TYR A 51 -17.07 13.29 -0.02
C TYR A 51 -16.30 14.27 0.87
N GLU A 52 -16.94 15.35 1.32
CA GLU A 52 -16.30 16.29 2.27
C GLU A 52 -16.01 15.60 3.61
N PHE A 53 -16.90 14.72 4.10
CA PHE A 53 -16.62 13.93 5.30
C PHE A 53 -15.36 13.08 5.15
N THR A 54 -15.19 12.33 4.07
CA THR A 54 -14.05 11.40 3.93
C THR A 54 -12.76 12.06 3.44
N CYS A 55 -12.86 13.08 2.59
CA CYS A 55 -11.74 13.68 1.87
C CYS A 55 -11.49 15.15 2.21
N GLY A 56 -12.40 15.82 2.90
CA GLY A 56 -12.35 17.28 3.08
C GLY A 56 -11.07 17.79 3.73
N ASN A 57 -10.53 17.05 4.70
CA ASN A 57 -9.23 17.41 5.30
C ASN A 57 -8.05 17.07 4.38
N TRP A 58 -8.16 16.03 3.54
CA TRP A 58 -7.15 15.72 2.55
C TRP A 58 -7.01 16.85 1.53
N VAL A 59 -8.12 17.35 0.98
CA VAL A 59 -8.13 18.45 0.00
C VAL A 59 -7.50 19.71 0.59
N LYS A 60 -7.83 20.05 1.84
CA LYS A 60 -7.24 21.20 2.56
C LYS A 60 -5.72 21.08 2.76
N GLN A 61 -5.21 19.87 2.95
CA GLN A 61 -3.79 19.62 3.21
C GLN A 61 -2.97 19.37 1.93
N ASN A 62 -3.61 19.15 0.78
CA ASN A 62 -2.97 18.75 -0.46
C ASN A 62 -3.44 19.65 -1.61
N PRO A 63 -3.04 20.93 -1.64
CA PRO A 63 -3.33 21.82 -2.75
C PRO A 63 -2.67 21.33 -4.04
N ILE A 64 -3.27 21.64 -5.19
CA ILE A 64 -2.77 21.21 -6.50
C ILE A 64 -1.40 21.88 -6.76
N PRO A 65 -0.30 21.10 -6.91
CA PRO A 65 1.00 21.65 -7.25
C PRO A 65 0.99 22.27 -8.66
N GLY A 66 1.82 23.29 -8.91
CA GLY A 66 1.80 24.04 -10.18
C GLY A 66 2.13 23.24 -11.46
N HIS A 67 2.69 22.03 -11.32
CA HIS A 67 2.98 21.13 -12.44
C HIS A 67 1.86 20.11 -12.71
N HIS A 68 0.77 20.16 -11.94
CA HIS A 68 -0.39 19.29 -12.08
C HIS A 68 -1.64 20.11 -12.38
N ILE A 69 -2.53 19.58 -13.22
CA ILE A 69 -3.86 20.17 -13.48
C ILE A 69 -4.93 19.65 -12.50
N SER A 70 -4.64 18.53 -11.85
CA SER A 70 -5.47 17.90 -10.83
C SER A 70 -4.58 17.16 -9.86
N TYR A 71 -4.99 17.03 -8.60
CA TYR A 71 -4.19 16.36 -7.59
C TYR A 71 -5.05 15.35 -6.83
N SER A 72 -4.55 14.12 -6.75
CA SER A 72 -5.21 12.99 -6.10
C SER A 72 -4.18 12.13 -5.37
N GLN A 73 -4.64 11.09 -4.68
CA GLN A 73 -3.74 10.10 -4.09
C GLN A 73 -2.89 9.39 -5.16
N TRP A 74 -3.41 9.26 -6.39
CA TRP A 74 -2.69 8.62 -7.50
C TRP A 74 -1.55 9.48 -8.02
N THR A 75 -1.77 10.79 -8.20
CA THR A 75 -0.70 11.71 -8.64
C THR A 75 0.38 11.79 -7.57
N LYS A 76 0.00 11.88 -6.30
CA LYS A 76 0.95 11.86 -5.16
C LYS A 76 1.79 10.58 -5.12
N LEU A 77 1.18 9.42 -5.39
CA LEU A 77 1.90 8.15 -5.48
C LEU A 77 2.84 8.13 -6.69
N GLY A 78 2.37 8.60 -7.85
CA GLY A 78 3.16 8.72 -9.07
C GLY A 78 4.41 9.57 -8.87
N ASP A 79 4.25 10.77 -8.29
CA ASP A 79 5.35 11.68 -7.98
C ASP A 79 6.39 11.01 -7.08
N LYS A 80 5.93 10.28 -6.04
CA LYS A 80 6.81 9.54 -5.13
C LYS A 80 7.55 8.41 -5.84
N VAL A 81 6.87 7.65 -6.69
CA VAL A 81 7.49 6.56 -7.45
C VAL A 81 8.55 7.12 -8.41
N GLU A 82 8.26 8.23 -9.08
CA GLU A 82 9.20 8.87 -10.00
C GLU A 82 10.45 9.38 -9.25
N GLU A 83 10.28 10.00 -8.09
CA GLU A 83 11.37 10.44 -7.22
C GLU A 83 12.30 9.27 -6.83
N GLU A 84 11.73 8.15 -6.40
CA GLU A 84 12.47 6.93 -6.05
C GLU A 84 13.22 6.34 -7.25
N LEU A 85 12.60 6.34 -8.44
CA LEU A 85 13.24 5.88 -9.67
C LEU A 85 14.42 6.80 -10.06
N ARG A 86 14.26 8.12 -9.93
CA ARG A 86 15.35 9.07 -10.17
C ARG A 86 16.51 8.87 -9.17
N GLY A 87 16.20 8.65 -7.90
CA GLY A 87 17.19 8.34 -6.86
C GLY A 87 17.95 7.03 -7.12
N LYS A 88 17.29 6.03 -7.70
CA LYS A 88 17.95 4.79 -8.14
C LYS A 88 18.79 5.00 -9.39
N ASN A 89 18.30 5.75 -10.38
CA ASN A 89 19.04 6.02 -11.62
C ASN A 89 20.34 6.80 -11.36
N MET A 90 20.36 7.71 -10.38
CA MET A 90 21.61 8.41 -9.98
C MET A 90 22.61 7.52 -9.22
N ASN A 91 22.16 6.36 -8.71
CA ASN A 91 22.99 5.36 -8.03
C ASN A 91 23.25 4.10 -8.87
N ALA A 92 22.63 4.00 -10.06
CA ALA A 92 22.68 2.82 -10.93
C ALA A 92 23.82 2.87 -11.97
N ASP A 93 24.59 3.96 -12.01
CA ASP A 93 25.72 4.10 -12.95
C ASP A 93 27.01 3.34 -12.54
N THR A 94 26.97 2.50 -11.51
CA THR A 94 28.11 1.62 -11.14
C THR A 94 27.89 0.13 -11.37
N HIS A 95 26.72 -0.31 -11.83
CA HIS A 95 26.50 -1.73 -12.17
C HIS A 95 25.72 -1.91 -13.47
N ASN A 96 26.44 -1.72 -14.59
CA ASN A 96 26.32 -2.48 -15.84
C ASN A 96 24.94 -3.11 -16.13
N CYS A 97 23.96 -2.30 -16.55
CA CYS A 97 22.92 -2.79 -17.43
C CYS A 97 23.38 -2.55 -18.86
N ASN A 98 23.88 -3.61 -19.51
CA ASN A 98 24.05 -3.63 -20.96
C ASN A 98 22.75 -3.15 -21.61
N PHE A 99 22.84 -2.02 -22.32
CA PHE A 99 21.82 -1.52 -23.23
C PHE A 99 21.58 -2.55 -24.34
N ALA A 100 20.74 -3.53 -24.08
CA ALA A 100 20.06 -4.25 -25.14
C ALA A 100 18.79 -3.45 -25.47
N TYR A 101 18.93 -2.53 -26.42
CA TYR A 101 17.77 -2.06 -27.18
C TYR A 101 17.08 -3.29 -27.77
N PHE A 102 15.88 -3.61 -27.29
CA PHE A 102 15.00 -4.53 -27.98
C PHE A 102 13.75 -3.77 -28.41
N TYR A 103 13.83 -3.18 -29.60
CA TYR A 103 12.69 -3.12 -30.48
C TYR A 103 12.50 -4.53 -31.07
N VAL A 104 11.55 -5.30 -30.53
CA VAL A 104 10.62 -6.19 -31.27
C VAL A 104 9.36 -6.33 -30.43
#